data_AF-A0A519MXM3-F1
#
_entry.id   AF-A0A519MXM3-F1
#
_cell.length_a   1.000
_cell.length_b   1.000
_cell.length_c   1.000
_cell.angle_alpha   90.00
_cell.angle_beta   90.00
_cell.angle_gamma   90.00
#
_symmetry.space_group_name_H-M   'P 1'
#
loop_
_entity.id
_entity.type
_entity.pdbx_description
1 polymer ?
#
loop_
_entity_poly.entity_id
_entity_poly.type
_entity_poly.pdbx_seq_one_letter_code
_entity_poly.pdbx_strand_id
1 'polypeptide(L)'
;MKKILPLIFLLSISLCGAQTKYKFKKELNEAEKKDILKHADSLFYATPNLEFNISTYDIMPYSAIKEEESLKPGYVDGQLKKLQADPKMAYIYNNNIGNYYQNKGDAVNAETYYNASLAALKEDSFKKDPSAFYSFRGLLKFNLKKGGTDDLEKALSINPNDSIAIFFYPMFLINTQQAPRAEQLLIKSLQDKNAGFKQYIYLFLCFTKVYGAMGKFMMLDEEQQAQYSRQELDQILNFDEYDKYVDAKHPDFVRIKQMIEIYGAFFKFMPDIKSDKTAFTPADDAFFSTKEKYFKELLSQKNQNQYAIYRSLGIINVLQKKYDAALGYYDKAIKSFPAKKENKNFSPFESLSNVAFVHYLKKNPALAIQAYRKAMEVRTITLLQTKETS
;
A
#
# COMPACT_ATOMS: atom_id res chain seq x y z
N MET A 1 12.36 23.84 14.00
CA MET A 1 11.11 23.34 13.37
C MET A 1 9.86 23.95 14.03
N LYS A 2 9.66 25.28 13.94
CA LYS A 2 8.48 25.97 14.50
C LYS A 2 8.05 27.17 13.63
N LYS A 3 7.92 27.03 12.30
CA LYS A 3 7.54 28.17 11.43
C LYS A 3 6.73 27.81 10.17
N ILE A 4 5.91 26.77 10.17
CA ILE A 4 4.95 26.56 9.05
C ILE A 4 3.53 26.27 9.55
N LEU A 5 3.36 25.72 10.74
CA LEU A 5 2.03 25.45 11.31
C LEU A 5 1.19 26.70 11.69
N PRO A 6 1.75 27.87 12.08
CA PRO A 6 0.90 29.03 12.33
C PRO A 6 0.39 29.67 11.03
N LEU A 7 1.04 29.43 9.87
CA LEU A 7 0.64 30.06 8.61
C LEU A 7 -0.66 29.45 8.05
N ILE A 8 -0.84 28.13 8.21
CA ILE A 8 -2.03 27.42 7.70
C ILE A 8 -3.23 27.63 8.64
N PHE A 9 -3.00 27.78 9.95
CA PHE A 9 -4.07 28.03 10.93
C PHE A 9 -4.48 29.50 11.01
N LEU A 10 -3.57 30.45 10.75
CA LEU A 10 -3.93 31.86 10.56
C LEU A 10 -4.75 32.06 9.29
N LEU A 11 -4.49 31.32 8.20
CA LEU A 11 -5.28 31.42 6.98
C LEU A 11 -6.71 30.88 7.12
N SER A 12 -6.98 29.87 7.96
CA SER A 12 -8.34 29.34 8.14
C SER A 12 -9.19 30.12 9.16
N ILE A 13 -8.58 30.75 10.18
CA ILE A 13 -9.34 31.45 11.24
C ILE A 13 -9.45 32.97 10.98
N SER A 14 -8.47 33.60 10.32
CA SER A 14 -8.59 35.03 9.99
C SER A 14 -9.62 35.34 8.89
N LEU A 15 -10.11 34.31 8.17
CA LEU A 15 -11.13 34.46 7.13
C LEU A 15 -12.58 34.42 7.63
N CYS A 16 -12.84 34.04 8.90
CA CYS A 16 -14.18 34.15 9.49
C CYS A 16 -14.38 35.42 10.34
N GLY A 17 -13.30 36.05 10.82
CA GLY A 17 -13.38 37.24 11.69
C GLY A 17 -13.10 38.58 11.02
N ALA A 18 -12.54 38.58 9.81
CA ALA A 18 -12.28 39.79 9.04
C ALA A 18 -12.47 39.50 7.55
N GLN A 19 -13.72 39.27 7.11
CA GLN A 19 -14.05 39.41 5.70
C GLN A 19 -13.97 40.90 5.34
N THR A 20 -12.76 41.41 5.11
CA THR A 20 -12.61 42.37 4.02
C THR A 20 -13.07 41.61 2.79
N LYS A 21 -14.30 41.89 2.35
CA LYS A 21 -14.82 41.35 1.10
C LYS A 21 -13.77 41.66 0.05
N TYR A 22 -13.02 40.64 -0.39
CA TYR A 22 -12.15 40.79 -1.54
C TYR A 22 -13.07 41.17 -2.69
N LYS A 23 -13.11 42.47 -3.00
CA LYS A 23 -13.86 42.97 -4.15
C LYS A 23 -13.01 42.60 -5.35
N PHE A 24 -13.47 41.60 -6.11
CA PHE A 24 -12.96 41.38 -7.45
C PHE A 24 -12.96 42.74 -8.17
N LYS A 25 -11.86 43.06 -8.85
CA LYS A 25 -11.74 44.31 -9.63
C LYS A 25 -12.84 44.46 -10.70
N LYS A 26 -13.50 43.35 -11.02
CA LYS A 26 -14.65 43.22 -11.91
C LYS A 26 -15.76 42.45 -11.19
N GLU A 27 -16.99 42.91 -11.26
CA GLU A 27 -18.14 42.07 -10.91
C GLU A 27 -18.27 40.97 -11.97
N LEU A 28 -18.08 39.72 -11.54
CA LEU A 28 -18.21 38.55 -12.40
C LEU A 28 -19.68 38.42 -12.81
N ASN A 29 -19.95 38.32 -14.10
CA ASN A 29 -21.29 37.98 -14.58
C ASN A 29 -21.58 36.48 -14.33
N GLU A 30 -22.85 36.07 -14.48
CA GLU A 30 -23.26 34.68 -14.20
C GLU A 30 -22.54 33.63 -15.07
N ALA A 31 -22.16 33.97 -16.31
CA ALA A 31 -21.39 33.08 -17.16
C ALA A 31 -19.96 32.90 -16.64
N GLU A 32 -19.31 33.98 -16.20
CA GLU A 32 -17.96 33.97 -15.62
C GLU A 32 -17.92 33.25 -14.26
N LYS A 33 -18.95 33.43 -13.41
CA LYS A 33 -19.09 32.66 -12.17
C LYS A 33 -19.24 31.18 -12.44
N LYS A 34 -20.09 30.81 -13.40
CA LYS A 34 -20.30 29.42 -13.81
C LYS A 34 -19.04 28.80 -14.40
N ASP A 35 -18.26 29.58 -15.14
CA ASP A 35 -16.97 29.16 -15.69
C ASP A 35 -15.92 28.95 -14.58
N ILE A 36 -15.80 29.88 -13.63
CA ILE A 36 -14.91 29.71 -12.47
C ILE A 36 -15.31 28.49 -11.62
N LEU A 37 -16.61 28.31 -11.35
CA LEU A 37 -17.10 27.16 -10.59
C LEU A 37 -16.86 25.84 -11.32
N LYS A 38 -16.91 25.83 -12.67
CA LYS A 38 -16.53 24.67 -13.48
C LYS A 38 -15.06 24.26 -13.27
N HIS A 39 -14.21 25.21 -12.88
CA HIS A 39 -12.80 25.00 -12.59
C HIS A 39 -12.47 24.95 -11.09
N ALA A 40 -13.44 25.17 -10.20
CA ALA A 40 -13.18 25.19 -8.75
C ALA A 40 -12.60 23.85 -8.26
N ASP A 41 -13.07 22.73 -8.80
CA ASP A 41 -12.54 21.39 -8.49
C ASP A 41 -11.07 21.22 -8.92
N SER A 42 -10.60 21.98 -9.92
CA SER A 42 -9.20 21.97 -10.34
C SER A 42 -8.28 22.73 -9.37
N LEU A 43 -8.83 23.68 -8.60
CA LEU A 43 -8.08 24.42 -7.56
C LEU A 43 -7.82 23.56 -6.32
N PHE A 44 -8.67 22.57 -6.06
CA PHE A 44 -8.52 21.59 -4.99
C PHE A 44 -7.97 20.25 -5.49
N TYR A 45 -7.53 20.19 -6.75
CA TYR A 45 -6.96 18.97 -7.32
C TYR A 45 -5.62 18.67 -6.64
N ALA A 46 -5.62 17.66 -5.77
CA ALA A 46 -4.38 17.07 -5.32
C ALA A 46 -3.67 16.50 -6.54
N THR A 47 -2.44 16.98 -6.82
CA THR A 47 -1.61 16.42 -7.88
C THR A 47 -1.50 14.91 -7.66
N PRO A 48 -2.01 14.06 -8.57
CA PRO A 48 -1.96 12.61 -8.39
C PRO A 48 -0.49 12.20 -8.32
N ASN A 49 -0.23 11.15 -7.57
CA ASN A 49 1.07 10.51 -7.53
C ASN A 49 0.96 9.16 -8.23
N LEU A 50 2.07 8.71 -8.82
CA LEU A 50 2.17 7.35 -9.28
C LEU A 50 2.18 6.42 -8.06
N GLU A 51 1.33 5.41 -8.06
CA GLU A 51 1.19 4.43 -6.99
C GLU A 51 1.55 3.03 -7.49
N PHE A 52 2.37 2.31 -6.72
CA PHE A 52 2.67 0.91 -7.01
C PHE A 52 3.04 0.18 -5.73
N ASN A 53 2.04 -0.28 -4.98
CA ASN A 53 2.29 -1.15 -3.83
C ASN A 53 2.35 -2.61 -4.28
N ILE A 54 3.13 -3.41 -3.55
CA ILE A 54 3.22 -4.86 -3.76
C ILE A 54 2.77 -5.54 -2.49
N SER A 55 1.76 -6.39 -2.62
CA SER A 55 1.23 -7.20 -1.54
C SER A 55 1.33 -8.68 -1.90
N THR A 56 1.06 -9.54 -0.93
CA THR A 56 0.95 -10.98 -1.21
C THR A 56 -0.25 -11.33 -2.10
N TYR A 57 -1.27 -10.47 -2.19
CA TYR A 57 -2.39 -10.68 -3.14
C TYR A 57 -1.94 -10.59 -4.60
N ASP A 58 -0.95 -9.75 -4.90
CA ASP A 58 -0.46 -9.54 -6.26
C ASP A 58 0.25 -10.78 -6.83
N ILE A 59 0.81 -11.60 -5.95
CA ILE A 59 1.53 -12.81 -6.33
C ILE A 59 0.65 -14.07 -6.30
N MET A 60 -0.48 -14.03 -5.60
CA MET A 60 -1.41 -15.16 -5.53
C MET A 60 -2.21 -15.32 -6.83
N PRO A 61 -2.53 -16.55 -7.25
CA PRO A 61 -3.55 -16.78 -8.28
C PRO A 61 -4.93 -16.35 -7.76
N TYR A 62 -5.86 -15.98 -8.67
CA TYR A 62 -7.21 -15.56 -8.26
C TYR A 62 -7.95 -16.62 -7.45
N SER A 63 -7.70 -17.91 -7.71
CA SER A 63 -8.30 -19.01 -6.96
C SER A 63 -7.89 -19.02 -5.47
N ALA A 64 -6.73 -18.46 -5.13
CA ALA A 64 -6.23 -18.40 -3.75
C ALA A 64 -6.72 -17.17 -2.98
N ILE A 65 -7.12 -16.10 -3.69
CA ILE A 65 -7.65 -14.88 -3.07
C ILE A 65 -9.09 -15.18 -2.60
N LYS A 66 -9.37 -15.04 -1.31
CA LYS A 66 -10.71 -15.26 -0.75
C LYS A 66 -11.53 -13.96 -0.76
N GLU A 67 -12.85 -14.10 -0.79
CA GLU A 67 -13.74 -12.96 -0.55
C GLU A 67 -13.58 -12.48 0.90
N GLU A 68 -13.65 -11.17 1.11
CA GLU A 68 -13.52 -10.57 2.43
C GLU A 68 -14.82 -10.74 3.22
N GLU A 69 -14.82 -11.62 4.22
CA GLU A 69 -16.01 -11.93 5.03
C GLU A 69 -16.54 -10.69 5.77
N SER A 70 -15.66 -9.77 6.15
CA SER A 70 -16.03 -8.55 6.87
C SER A 70 -16.86 -7.56 6.05
N LEU A 71 -16.96 -7.76 4.72
CA LEU A 71 -17.81 -6.97 3.83
C LEU A 71 -19.22 -7.54 3.66
N LYS A 72 -19.51 -8.74 4.20
CA LYS A 72 -20.84 -9.35 4.09
C LYS A 72 -21.86 -8.64 5.01
N PRO A 73 -23.11 -8.44 4.56
CA PRO A 73 -24.17 -7.90 5.42
C PRO A 73 -24.33 -8.71 6.71
N GLY A 74 -24.53 -8.03 7.83
CA GLY A 74 -24.69 -8.66 9.15
C GLY A 74 -23.40 -9.23 9.76
N TYR A 75 -22.22 -8.91 9.22
CA TYR A 75 -20.95 -9.40 9.77
C TYR A 75 -20.79 -9.08 11.26
N VAL A 76 -21.03 -7.82 11.67
CA VAL A 76 -20.90 -7.40 13.08
C VAL A 76 -21.90 -8.16 13.97
N ASP A 77 -23.16 -8.27 13.56
CA ASP A 77 -24.18 -9.05 14.29
C ASP A 77 -23.77 -10.52 14.44
N GLY A 78 -23.17 -11.09 13.40
CA GLY A 78 -22.61 -12.44 13.42
C GLY A 78 -21.48 -12.58 14.46
N GLN A 79 -20.57 -11.62 14.53
CA GLN A 79 -19.50 -11.61 15.54
C GLN A 79 -20.06 -11.40 16.96
N LEU A 80 -21.08 -10.54 17.14
CA LEU A 80 -21.74 -10.31 18.43
C LEU A 80 -22.47 -11.56 18.92
N LYS A 81 -23.16 -12.31 18.04
CA LYS A 81 -23.77 -13.60 18.38
C LYS A 81 -22.72 -14.63 18.81
N LYS A 82 -21.58 -14.70 18.10
CA LYS A 82 -20.46 -15.58 18.47
C LYS A 82 -19.87 -15.18 19.83
N LEU A 83 -19.74 -13.88 20.09
CA LEU A 83 -19.29 -13.34 21.38
C LEU A 83 -20.21 -13.74 22.54
N GLN A 84 -21.53 -13.72 22.33
CA GLN A 84 -22.52 -14.17 23.33
C GLN A 84 -22.46 -15.69 23.56
N ALA A 85 -22.33 -16.47 22.48
CA ALA A 85 -22.32 -17.93 22.54
C ALA A 85 -21.02 -18.50 23.12
N ASP A 86 -19.88 -17.84 22.88
CA ASP A 86 -18.57 -18.29 23.34
C ASP A 86 -17.72 -17.13 23.91
N PRO A 87 -17.98 -16.74 25.17
CA PRO A 87 -17.24 -15.66 25.84
C PRO A 87 -15.74 -15.95 26.01
N LYS A 88 -15.29 -17.21 25.93
CA LYS A 88 -13.86 -17.56 26.06
C LYS A 88 -13.05 -17.08 24.85
N MET A 89 -13.71 -16.97 23.70
CA MET A 89 -13.13 -16.47 22.44
C MET A 89 -13.40 -14.98 22.22
N ALA A 90 -13.85 -14.26 23.26
CA ALA A 90 -14.16 -12.83 23.20
C ALA A 90 -13.01 -11.97 22.65
N TYR A 91 -11.75 -12.35 22.91
CA TYR A 91 -10.60 -11.63 22.36
C TYR A 91 -10.58 -11.64 20.82
N ILE A 92 -10.95 -12.76 20.17
CA ILE A 92 -11.01 -12.85 18.71
C ILE A 92 -12.19 -12.05 18.17
N TYR A 93 -13.39 -12.27 18.70
CA TYR A 93 -14.59 -11.63 18.17
C TYR A 93 -14.54 -10.11 18.32
N ASN A 94 -14.08 -9.62 19.48
CA ASN A 94 -13.86 -8.19 19.66
C ASN A 94 -12.78 -7.65 18.71
N ASN A 95 -11.66 -8.35 18.50
CA ASN A 95 -10.65 -7.92 17.53
C ASN A 95 -11.20 -7.86 16.10
N ASN A 96 -12.03 -8.84 15.71
CA ASN A 96 -12.67 -8.88 14.40
C ASN A 96 -13.63 -7.71 14.18
N ILE A 97 -14.41 -7.34 15.20
CA ILE A 97 -15.30 -6.17 15.17
C ILE A 97 -14.47 -4.88 15.16
N GLY A 98 -13.39 -4.81 15.95
CA GLY A 98 -12.45 -3.69 15.94
C GLY A 98 -11.84 -3.46 14.56
N ASN A 99 -11.37 -4.52 13.89
CA ASN A 99 -10.87 -4.48 12.52
C ASN A 99 -11.92 -4.00 11.52
N TYR A 100 -13.17 -4.43 11.69
CA TYR A 100 -14.28 -3.94 10.86
C TYR A 100 -14.42 -2.41 10.98
N TYR A 101 -14.53 -1.87 12.20
CA TYR A 101 -14.66 -0.43 12.40
C TYR A 101 -13.41 0.34 11.96
N GLN A 102 -12.22 -0.21 12.20
CA GLN A 102 -10.96 0.37 11.74
C GLN A 102 -10.92 0.46 10.20
N ASN A 103 -11.41 -0.57 9.51
CA ASN A 103 -11.51 -0.58 8.06
C ASN A 103 -12.56 0.41 7.53
N LYS A 104 -13.53 0.82 8.36
CA LYS A 104 -14.51 1.87 8.05
C LYS A 104 -14.05 3.28 8.41
N GLY A 105 -12.87 3.42 9.00
CA GLY A 105 -12.38 4.69 9.51
C GLY A 105 -13.08 5.15 10.79
N ASP A 106 -13.88 4.29 11.41
CA ASP A 106 -14.51 4.54 12.71
C ASP A 106 -13.52 4.19 13.82
N ALA A 107 -12.60 5.11 14.09
CA ALA A 107 -11.53 4.92 15.05
C ALA A 107 -12.05 4.74 16.48
N VAL A 108 -13.18 5.36 16.84
CA VAL A 108 -13.74 5.30 18.20
C VAL A 108 -14.26 3.90 18.49
N ASN A 109 -15.12 3.36 17.62
CA ASN A 109 -15.62 2.00 17.81
C ASN A 109 -14.48 0.97 17.66
N ALA A 110 -13.54 1.18 16.72
CA ALA A 110 -12.37 0.32 16.60
C ALA A 110 -11.60 0.23 17.92
N GLU A 111 -11.28 1.37 18.54
CA GLU A 111 -10.58 1.44 19.81
C GLU A 111 -11.37 0.77 20.95
N THR A 112 -12.69 0.99 21.03
CA THR A 112 -13.56 0.32 22.01
C THR A 112 -13.42 -1.20 21.93
N TYR A 113 -13.55 -1.77 20.73
CA TYR A 113 -13.49 -3.21 20.54
C TYR A 113 -12.07 -3.78 20.68
N TYR A 114 -11.02 -3.04 20.29
CA TYR A 114 -9.65 -3.47 20.56
C TYR A 114 -9.32 -3.49 22.06
N ASN A 115 -9.79 -2.50 22.84
CA ASN A 115 -9.62 -2.53 24.29
C ASN A 115 -10.41 -3.69 24.93
N ALA A 116 -11.63 -3.96 24.47
CA ALA A 116 -12.41 -5.12 24.91
C ALA A 116 -11.70 -6.44 24.57
N SER A 117 -11.12 -6.55 23.37
CA SER A 117 -10.32 -7.70 22.96
C SER A 117 -9.11 -7.91 23.87
N LEU A 118 -8.37 -6.83 24.15
CA LEU A 118 -7.19 -6.85 25.01
C LEU A 118 -7.54 -7.25 26.46
N ALA A 119 -8.67 -6.76 26.99
CA ALA A 119 -9.14 -7.11 28.34
C ALA A 119 -9.56 -8.59 28.45
N ALA A 120 -10.12 -9.15 27.37
CA ALA A 120 -10.53 -10.54 27.28
C ALA A 120 -9.36 -11.51 27.01
N LEU A 121 -8.21 -11.01 26.59
CA LEU A 121 -7.04 -11.84 26.25
C LEU A 121 -6.44 -12.47 27.53
N LYS A 122 -6.37 -13.80 27.57
CA LYS A 122 -5.79 -14.58 28.67
C LYS A 122 -4.75 -15.55 28.14
N GLU A 123 -3.61 -15.65 28.83
CA GLU A 123 -2.51 -16.56 28.45
C GLU A 123 -2.97 -18.03 28.43
N ASP A 124 -3.87 -18.40 29.34
CA ASP A 124 -4.47 -19.74 29.40
C ASP A 124 -5.18 -20.16 28.10
N SER A 125 -5.67 -19.21 27.30
CA SER A 125 -6.28 -19.49 26.00
C SER A 125 -5.28 -19.98 24.94
N PHE A 126 -3.98 -19.85 25.23
CA PHE A 126 -2.88 -20.10 24.29
C PHE A 126 -1.90 -21.18 24.80
N LYS A 127 -2.30 -22.06 25.73
CA LYS A 127 -1.41 -23.10 26.29
C LYS A 127 -0.71 -23.97 25.24
N LYS A 128 -1.34 -24.19 24.09
CA LYS A 128 -0.78 -24.97 22.98
C LYS A 128 0.19 -24.18 22.10
N ASP A 129 0.11 -22.86 22.13
CA ASP A 129 0.96 -21.96 21.36
C ASP A 129 1.20 -20.64 22.12
N PRO A 130 2.12 -20.64 23.10
CA PRO A 130 2.36 -19.46 23.93
C PRO A 130 2.88 -18.25 23.14
N SER A 131 3.50 -18.42 21.97
CA SER A 131 3.96 -17.28 21.16
C SER A 131 2.77 -16.47 20.64
N ALA A 132 1.69 -17.15 20.24
CA ALA A 132 0.49 -16.52 19.72
C ALA A 132 -0.19 -15.57 20.73
N PHE A 133 -0.07 -15.83 22.03
CA PHE A 133 -0.54 -14.89 23.06
C PHE A 133 0.19 -13.54 22.95
N TYR A 134 1.52 -13.59 22.92
CA TYR A 134 2.33 -12.38 22.85
C TYR A 134 2.15 -11.67 21.51
N SER A 135 2.18 -12.39 20.39
CA SER A 135 2.05 -11.75 19.08
C SER A 135 0.66 -11.11 18.87
N PHE A 136 -0.42 -11.76 19.32
CA PHE A 136 -1.76 -11.19 19.30
C PHE A 136 -1.89 -9.98 20.22
N ARG A 137 -1.32 -10.04 21.43
CA ARG A 137 -1.27 -8.90 22.36
C ARG A 137 -0.51 -7.71 21.76
N GLY A 138 0.62 -7.99 21.12
CA GLY A 138 1.43 -7.01 20.41
C GLY A 138 0.63 -6.32 19.32
N LEU A 139 -0.05 -7.08 18.45
CA LEU A 139 -0.91 -6.55 17.39
C LEU A 139 -2.03 -5.64 17.94
N LEU A 140 -2.70 -6.03 19.02
CA LEU A 140 -3.72 -5.20 19.67
C LEU A 140 -3.14 -3.89 20.19
N LYS A 141 -1.98 -3.94 20.86
CA LYS A 141 -1.28 -2.73 21.32
C LYS A 141 -0.87 -1.83 20.15
N PHE A 142 -0.46 -2.40 19.02
CA PHE A 142 -0.15 -1.63 17.81
C PHE A 142 -1.38 -0.91 17.28
N ASN A 143 -2.51 -1.60 17.15
CA ASN A 143 -3.77 -1.01 16.70
C ASN A 143 -4.23 0.12 17.64
N LEU A 144 -4.00 -0.04 18.95
CA LEU A 144 -4.27 0.96 19.97
C LEU A 144 -3.20 2.05 20.10
N LYS A 145 -2.12 2.01 19.30
CA LYS A 145 -0.96 2.92 19.39
C LYS A 145 -0.29 2.94 20.78
N LYS A 146 -0.33 1.81 21.49
CA LYS A 146 0.24 1.59 22.84
C LYS A 146 1.59 0.85 22.80
N GLY A 147 2.30 0.88 21.67
CA GLY A 147 3.52 0.07 21.46
C GLY A 147 3.18 -1.37 21.07
N GLY A 148 3.97 -2.34 21.55
CA GLY A 148 3.76 -3.77 21.26
C GLY A 148 4.96 -4.50 20.65
N THR A 149 6.08 -3.83 20.45
CA THR A 149 7.32 -4.43 19.92
C THR A 149 7.86 -5.52 20.82
N ASP A 150 7.92 -5.26 22.13
CA ASP A 150 8.47 -6.21 23.11
C ASP A 150 7.66 -7.51 23.13
N ASP A 151 6.35 -7.41 22.86
CA ASP A 151 5.46 -8.55 22.69
C ASP A 151 5.79 -9.34 21.42
N LEU A 152 6.00 -8.68 20.28
CA LEU A 152 6.40 -9.36 19.05
C LEU A 152 7.80 -10.00 19.17
N GLU A 153 8.74 -9.32 19.83
CA GLU A 153 10.06 -9.86 20.14
C GLU A 153 9.96 -11.08 21.04
N LYS A 154 9.11 -11.02 22.08
CA LYS A 154 8.86 -12.15 22.97
C LYS A 154 8.24 -13.33 22.21
N ALA A 155 7.28 -13.08 21.33
CA ALA A 155 6.69 -14.12 20.48
C ALA A 155 7.75 -14.82 19.63
N LEU A 156 8.61 -14.05 18.95
CA LEU A 156 9.70 -14.60 18.12
C LEU A 156 10.77 -15.33 18.92
N SER A 157 10.97 -14.97 20.19
CA SER A 157 11.86 -15.70 21.10
C SER A 157 11.34 -17.09 21.49
N ILE A 158 10.01 -17.27 21.50
CA ILE A 158 9.34 -18.54 21.81
C ILE A 158 9.19 -19.37 20.54
N ASN A 159 8.71 -18.75 19.46
CA ASN A 159 8.51 -19.35 18.15
C ASN A 159 9.04 -18.41 17.06
N PRO A 160 10.23 -18.69 16.49
CA PRO A 160 10.81 -17.87 15.42
C PRO A 160 9.95 -17.76 14.15
N ASN A 161 8.94 -18.61 14.00
CA ASN A 161 8.01 -18.65 12.87
C ASN A 161 6.60 -18.19 13.25
N ASP A 162 6.43 -17.47 14.37
CA ASP A 162 5.14 -16.88 14.73
C ASP A 162 4.64 -15.95 13.61
N SER A 163 3.51 -16.34 12.99
CA SER A 163 3.01 -15.68 11.78
C SER A 163 2.64 -14.21 11.97
N ILE A 164 2.11 -13.83 13.14
CA ILE A 164 1.76 -12.43 13.40
C ILE A 164 3.06 -11.65 13.62
N ALA A 165 3.97 -12.15 14.45
CA ALA A 165 5.20 -11.42 14.75
C ALA A 165 6.10 -11.27 13.51
N ILE A 166 6.23 -12.31 12.68
CA ILE A 166 7.02 -12.24 11.44
C ILE A 166 6.39 -11.32 10.40
N PHE A 167 5.07 -11.11 10.45
CA PHE A 167 4.40 -10.16 9.57
C PHE A 167 4.60 -8.72 10.04
N PHE A 168 4.33 -8.43 11.31
CA PHE A 168 4.23 -7.04 11.78
C PHE A 168 5.53 -6.46 12.32
N TYR A 169 6.42 -7.26 12.91
CA TYR A 169 7.62 -6.74 13.54
C TYR A 169 8.66 -6.19 12.55
N PRO A 170 8.95 -6.85 11.41
CA PRO A 170 9.84 -6.28 10.39
C PRO A 170 9.34 -4.93 9.86
N MET A 171 8.01 -4.77 9.68
CA MET A 171 7.42 -3.49 9.28
C MET A 171 7.73 -2.38 10.27
N PHE A 172 7.60 -2.66 11.57
CA PHE A 172 7.94 -1.69 12.61
C PHE A 172 9.42 -1.31 12.57
N LEU A 173 10.31 -2.29 12.44
CA LEU A 173 11.75 -2.06 12.37
C LEU A 173 12.11 -1.21 11.15
N ILE A 174 11.52 -1.47 9.99
CA ILE A 174 11.69 -0.66 8.78
C ILE A 174 11.23 0.78 9.03
N ASN A 175 10.01 0.95 9.58
CA ASN A 175 9.43 2.27 9.84
C ASN A 175 10.18 3.07 10.92
N THR A 176 10.96 2.40 11.77
CA THR A 176 11.78 3.04 12.82
C THR A 176 13.28 3.09 12.47
N GLN A 177 13.61 2.98 11.17
CA GLN A 177 14.98 3.08 10.63
C GLN A 177 15.94 1.99 11.15
N GLN A 178 15.41 0.86 11.59
CA GLN A 178 16.16 -0.33 12.03
C GLN A 178 16.17 -1.42 10.93
N ALA A 179 16.29 -1.03 9.66
CA ALA A 179 16.29 -1.94 8.52
C ALA A 179 17.31 -3.10 8.63
N PRO A 180 18.55 -2.90 9.11
CA PRO A 180 19.50 -4.01 9.29
C PRO A 180 19.01 -5.09 10.28
N ARG A 181 18.29 -4.68 11.34
CA ARG A 181 17.71 -5.62 12.31
C ARG A 181 16.57 -6.41 11.68
N ALA A 182 15.74 -5.75 10.86
CA ALA A 182 14.66 -6.41 10.11
C ALA A 182 15.22 -7.44 9.12
N GLU A 183 16.28 -7.07 8.39
CA GLU A 183 16.95 -7.93 7.43
C GLU A 183 17.52 -9.20 8.11
N GLN A 184 18.27 -9.05 9.20
CA GLN A 184 18.82 -10.18 9.95
C GLN A 184 17.73 -11.13 10.44
N LEU A 185 16.61 -10.58 10.95
CA LEU A 185 15.46 -11.36 11.39
C LEU A 185 14.85 -12.17 10.24
N LEU A 186 14.57 -11.52 9.11
CA LEU A 186 13.93 -12.15 7.95
C LEU A 186 14.83 -13.21 7.29
N ILE A 187 16.14 -12.96 7.19
CA ILE A 187 17.11 -13.96 6.71
C ILE A 187 17.09 -15.20 7.60
N LYS A 188 17.18 -15.02 8.92
CA LYS A 188 17.14 -16.12 9.87
C LYS A 188 15.87 -16.96 9.70
N SER A 189 14.72 -16.33 9.50
CA SER A 189 13.47 -17.04 9.26
C SER A 189 13.43 -17.74 7.90
N LEU A 190 13.96 -17.17 6.82
CA LEU A 190 14.02 -17.85 5.51
C LEU A 190 14.88 -19.12 5.54
N GLN A 191 15.95 -19.11 6.33
CA GLN A 191 16.85 -20.25 6.54
C GLN A 191 16.19 -21.38 7.34
N ASP A 192 15.11 -21.11 8.07
CA ASP A 192 14.37 -22.15 8.77
C ASP A 192 13.61 -23.03 7.76
N LYS A 193 13.83 -24.35 7.87
CA LYS A 193 13.15 -25.34 7.04
C LYS A 193 11.65 -25.40 7.32
N ASN A 194 11.23 -25.03 8.53
CA ASN A 194 9.85 -25.04 8.99
C ASN A 194 9.14 -23.69 8.81
N ALA A 195 9.82 -22.67 8.27
CA ALA A 195 9.20 -21.37 8.06
C ALA A 195 8.00 -21.45 7.11
N GLY A 196 6.83 -21.11 7.64
CA GLY A 196 5.64 -20.83 6.84
C GLY A 196 5.78 -19.51 6.08
N PHE A 197 5.01 -19.35 4.99
CA PHE A 197 4.86 -18.08 4.28
C PHE A 197 6.17 -17.48 3.72
N LYS A 198 7.09 -18.31 3.23
CA LYS A 198 8.39 -17.87 2.69
C LYS A 198 8.30 -16.76 1.65
N GLN A 199 7.24 -16.74 0.83
CA GLN A 199 6.95 -15.68 -0.13
C GLN A 199 6.82 -14.31 0.54
N TYR A 200 6.10 -14.24 1.66
CA TYR A 200 5.98 -13.01 2.44
C TYR A 200 7.35 -12.60 3.01
N ILE A 201 8.05 -13.54 3.64
CA ILE A 201 9.34 -13.25 4.29
C ILE A 201 10.34 -12.70 3.26
N TYR A 202 10.38 -13.31 2.07
CA TYR A 202 11.20 -12.84 0.95
C TYR A 202 10.78 -11.46 0.45
N LEU A 203 9.48 -11.20 0.26
CA LEU A 203 9.00 -9.87 -0.14
C LEU A 203 9.41 -8.78 0.86
N PHE A 204 9.28 -9.04 2.17
CA PHE A 204 9.67 -8.09 3.20
C PHE A 204 11.18 -7.90 3.29
N LEU A 205 11.96 -8.95 3.00
CA LEU A 205 13.42 -8.85 2.90
C LEU A 205 13.82 -7.97 1.72
N CYS A 206 13.15 -8.09 0.58
CA CYS A 206 13.39 -7.17 -0.53
C CYS A 206 12.99 -5.73 -0.15
N PHE A 207 11.90 -5.55 0.61
CA PHE A 207 11.50 -4.22 1.11
C PHE A 207 12.53 -3.60 2.06
N THR A 208 13.22 -4.35 2.94
CA THR A 208 14.26 -3.77 3.81
C THR A 208 15.36 -3.11 2.98
N LYS A 209 15.75 -3.73 1.87
CA LYS A 209 16.75 -3.19 0.95
C LYS A 209 16.26 -1.94 0.23
N VAL A 210 15.03 -1.99 -0.30
CA VAL A 210 14.34 -0.87 -0.95
C VAL A 210 14.25 0.34 -0.01
N TYR A 211 13.76 0.18 1.21
CA TYR A 211 13.61 1.29 2.15
C TYR A 211 14.95 1.79 2.69
N GLY A 212 15.95 0.91 2.82
CA GLY A 212 17.33 1.31 3.11
C GLY A 212 17.92 2.20 2.03
N ALA A 213 17.72 1.86 0.74
CA ALA A 213 18.14 2.67 -0.39
C ALA A 213 17.37 4.00 -0.45
N MET A 214 16.04 3.96 -0.25
CA MET A 214 15.19 5.15 -0.20
C MET A 214 15.62 6.11 0.91
N GLY A 215 15.91 5.60 2.10
CA GLY A 215 16.40 6.40 3.22
C GLY A 215 17.71 7.12 2.89
N LYS A 216 18.65 6.43 2.22
CA LYS A 216 19.90 7.05 1.74
C LYS A 216 19.62 8.12 0.69
N PHE A 217 18.79 7.82 -0.31
CA PHE A 217 18.43 8.75 -1.38
C PHE A 217 17.80 10.04 -0.84
N MET A 218 16.89 9.95 0.13
CA MET A 218 16.23 11.11 0.75
C MET A 218 17.18 12.02 1.54
N MET A 219 18.40 11.55 1.88
CA MET A 219 19.43 12.34 2.55
C MET A 219 20.38 13.04 1.58
N LEU A 220 20.30 12.74 0.28
CA LEU A 220 21.12 13.34 -0.77
C LEU A 220 20.58 14.72 -1.16
N ASP A 221 21.47 15.64 -1.54
CA ASP A 221 21.10 16.91 -2.18
C ASP A 221 20.67 16.72 -3.65
N GLU A 222 20.21 17.79 -4.31
CA GLU A 222 19.68 17.72 -5.69
C GLU A 222 20.72 17.21 -6.71
N GLU A 223 22.00 17.60 -6.58
CA GLU A 223 23.06 17.17 -7.49
C GLU A 223 23.38 15.68 -7.28
N GLN A 224 23.46 15.26 -6.02
CA GLN A 224 23.66 13.88 -5.62
C GLN A 224 22.49 12.99 -6.03
N GLN A 225 21.24 13.45 -5.90
CA GLN A 225 20.05 12.73 -6.37
C GLN A 225 20.05 12.58 -7.89
N ALA A 226 20.46 13.62 -8.62
CA ALA A 226 20.61 13.55 -10.06
C ALA A 226 21.71 12.58 -10.48
N GLN A 227 22.83 12.52 -9.76
CA GLN A 227 23.89 11.53 -10.00
C GLN A 227 23.43 10.11 -9.65
N TYR A 228 22.74 9.93 -8.52
CA TYR A 228 22.19 8.65 -8.08
C TYR A 228 21.22 8.08 -9.12
N SER A 229 20.39 8.93 -9.71
CA SER A 229 19.43 8.57 -10.76
C SER A 229 20.08 8.26 -12.12
N ARG A 230 21.40 8.45 -12.28
CA ARG A 230 22.14 8.05 -13.50
C ARG A 230 22.79 6.68 -13.38
N GLN A 231 22.82 6.09 -12.19
CA GLN A 231 23.36 4.75 -11.99
C GLN A 231 22.50 3.70 -12.70
N GLU A 232 23.10 2.56 -13.00
CA GLU A 232 22.35 1.41 -13.49
C GLU A 232 21.46 0.85 -12.38
N LEU A 233 20.29 0.31 -12.74
CA LEU A 233 19.28 -0.09 -11.75
C LEU A 233 19.77 -1.18 -10.79
N ASP A 234 20.65 -2.05 -11.25
CA ASP A 234 21.30 -3.09 -10.44
C ASP A 234 22.32 -2.54 -9.44
N GLN A 235 22.91 -1.38 -9.72
CA GLN A 235 23.78 -0.64 -8.78
C GLN A 235 22.96 0.05 -7.69
N ILE A 236 21.73 0.49 -8.03
CA ILE A 236 20.79 1.10 -7.09
C ILE A 236 20.20 0.03 -6.16
N LEU A 237 19.71 -1.08 -6.73
CA LEU A 237 19.09 -2.18 -6.02
C LEU A 237 19.42 -3.54 -6.67
N ASN A 238 20.25 -4.33 -6.00
CA ASN A 238 20.54 -5.72 -6.37
C ASN A 238 19.86 -6.69 -5.38
N PHE A 239 19.06 -7.64 -5.85
CA PHE A 239 18.40 -8.64 -4.99
C PHE A 239 19.04 -10.04 -5.06
N ASP A 240 20.06 -10.24 -5.89
CA ASP A 240 20.71 -11.54 -6.14
C ASP A 240 21.32 -12.14 -4.86
N GLU A 241 21.76 -11.29 -3.93
CA GLU A 241 22.29 -11.75 -2.65
C GLU A 241 21.26 -12.51 -1.79
N TYR A 242 19.97 -12.30 -2.05
CA TYR A 242 18.88 -12.97 -1.36
C TYR A 242 18.45 -14.28 -2.05
N ASP A 243 18.87 -14.50 -3.29
CA ASP A 243 18.51 -15.70 -4.07
C ASP A 243 19.05 -16.98 -3.42
N LYS A 244 20.11 -16.90 -2.61
CA LYS A 244 20.67 -18.04 -1.85
C LYS A 244 19.76 -18.51 -0.71
N TYR A 245 18.77 -17.73 -0.30
CA TYR A 245 17.85 -18.06 0.79
C TYR A 245 16.51 -18.64 0.31
N VAL A 246 16.28 -18.68 -1.00
CA VAL A 246 15.04 -19.15 -1.61
C VAL A 246 15.33 -20.05 -2.80
N ASP A 247 14.32 -20.80 -3.28
CA ASP A 247 14.42 -21.41 -4.60
C ASP A 247 14.20 -20.31 -5.65
N ALA A 248 15.28 -19.70 -6.14
CA ALA A 248 15.22 -18.60 -7.10
C ALA A 248 14.52 -18.95 -8.43
N LYS A 249 14.25 -20.24 -8.70
CA LYS A 249 13.50 -20.70 -9.87
C LYS A 249 12.01 -20.91 -9.59
N HIS A 250 11.61 -20.93 -8.32
CA HIS A 250 10.20 -21.09 -7.96
C HIS A 250 9.39 -19.87 -8.46
N PRO A 251 8.25 -20.07 -9.14
CA PRO A 251 7.50 -19.00 -9.80
C PRO A 251 7.13 -17.82 -8.89
N ASP A 252 6.81 -18.08 -7.62
CA ASP A 252 6.45 -17.03 -6.67
C ASP A 252 7.62 -16.09 -6.35
N PHE A 253 8.83 -16.63 -6.10
CA PHE A 253 10.01 -15.82 -5.78
C PHE A 253 10.49 -15.06 -7.01
N VAL A 254 10.45 -15.69 -8.19
CA VAL A 254 10.69 -15.02 -9.47
C VAL A 254 9.73 -13.84 -9.61
N ARG A 255 8.43 -14.04 -9.40
CA ARG A 255 7.44 -12.97 -9.53
C ARG A 255 7.66 -11.82 -8.54
N ILE A 256 7.93 -12.13 -7.28
CA ILE A 256 8.27 -11.12 -6.26
C ILE A 256 9.46 -10.30 -6.73
N LYS A 257 10.53 -10.96 -7.19
CA LYS A 257 11.74 -10.30 -7.70
C LYS A 257 11.43 -9.38 -8.88
N GLN A 258 10.66 -9.84 -9.87
CA GLN A 258 10.27 -9.00 -11.02
C GLN A 258 9.46 -7.77 -10.60
N MET A 259 8.53 -7.92 -9.64
CA MET A 259 7.72 -6.79 -9.15
C MET A 259 8.57 -5.81 -8.33
N ILE A 260 9.42 -6.29 -7.41
CA ILE A 260 10.19 -5.42 -6.53
C ILE A 260 11.31 -4.67 -7.29
N GLU A 261 11.84 -5.25 -8.36
CA GLU A 261 12.76 -4.55 -9.26
C GLU A 261 12.07 -3.39 -10.00
N ILE A 262 10.81 -3.57 -10.43
CA ILE A 262 10.00 -2.45 -10.98
C ILE A 262 9.77 -1.39 -9.92
N TYR A 263 9.44 -1.79 -8.69
CA TYR A 263 9.28 -0.86 -7.57
C TYR A 263 10.58 -0.08 -7.32
N GLY A 264 11.72 -0.78 -7.32
CA GLY A 264 13.04 -0.18 -7.18
C GLY A 264 13.37 0.83 -8.27
N ALA A 265 12.88 0.63 -9.50
CA ALA A 265 13.08 1.58 -10.58
C ALA A 265 12.44 2.95 -10.31
N PHE A 266 11.48 3.06 -9.38
CA PHE A 266 10.88 4.35 -9.01
C PHE A 266 11.94 5.31 -8.49
N PHE A 267 12.98 4.84 -7.79
CA PHE A 267 14.02 5.72 -7.27
C PHE A 267 14.79 6.43 -8.38
N LYS A 268 15.01 5.76 -9.50
CA LYS A 268 15.71 6.32 -10.66
C LYS A 268 14.84 7.32 -11.43
N PHE A 269 13.55 7.01 -11.59
CA PHE A 269 12.70 7.73 -12.53
C PHE A 269 11.73 8.72 -11.87
N MET A 270 11.34 8.53 -10.60
CA MET A 270 10.35 9.36 -9.91
C MET A 270 10.74 10.85 -9.78
N PRO A 271 12.00 11.23 -9.53
CA PRO A 271 12.40 12.65 -9.48
C PRO A 271 12.06 13.38 -10.79
N ASP A 272 12.24 12.71 -11.92
CA ASP A 272 12.04 13.27 -13.26
C ASP A 272 10.79 12.77 -13.97
N ILE A 273 9.93 11.98 -13.33
CA ILE A 273 8.76 11.39 -14.00
C ILE A 273 7.75 12.44 -14.47
N LYS A 274 7.73 13.60 -13.80
CA LYS A 274 6.93 14.78 -14.15
C LYS A 274 7.65 15.73 -15.11
N SER A 275 8.92 15.45 -15.44
CA SER A 275 9.79 16.27 -16.28
C SER A 275 10.15 15.51 -17.58
N ASP A 276 10.51 16.25 -18.62
CA ASP A 276 11.03 15.64 -19.85
C ASP A 276 12.54 15.36 -19.78
N LYS A 277 13.18 15.57 -18.61
CA LYS A 277 14.64 15.55 -18.45
C LYS A 277 15.23 14.15 -18.24
N THR A 278 14.40 13.14 -18.01
CA THR A 278 14.85 11.76 -17.82
C THR A 278 15.57 11.25 -19.08
N ALA A 279 16.86 10.96 -18.97
CA ALA A 279 17.60 10.27 -20.01
C ALA A 279 17.53 8.75 -19.76
N PHE A 280 16.91 8.01 -20.68
CA PHE A 280 16.95 6.54 -20.67
C PHE A 280 18.28 6.06 -21.22
N THR A 281 18.95 5.15 -20.51
CA THR A 281 20.09 4.42 -21.07
C THR A 281 19.60 3.20 -21.86
N PRO A 282 20.40 2.65 -22.78
CA PRO A 282 20.08 1.38 -23.42
C PRO A 282 19.87 0.22 -22.42
N ALA A 283 20.51 0.30 -21.25
CA ALA A 283 20.34 -0.67 -20.17
C ALA A 283 18.96 -0.53 -19.48
N ASP A 284 18.45 0.70 -19.33
CA ASP A 284 17.07 0.93 -18.86
C ASP A 284 16.04 0.32 -19.83
N ASP A 285 16.24 0.50 -21.13
CA ASP A 285 15.36 -0.09 -22.15
C ASP A 285 15.41 -1.62 -22.13
N ALA A 286 16.60 -2.21 -21.99
CA ALA A 286 16.77 -3.65 -21.85
C ALA A 286 16.12 -4.19 -20.57
N PHE A 287 16.27 -3.47 -19.45
CA PHE A 287 15.63 -3.79 -18.18
C PHE A 287 14.11 -3.85 -18.35
N PHE A 288 13.48 -2.76 -18.82
CA PHE A 288 12.03 -2.71 -18.98
C PHE A 288 11.51 -3.70 -20.01
N SER A 289 12.23 -3.91 -21.12
CA SER A 289 11.87 -4.91 -22.13
C SER A 289 11.85 -6.32 -21.55
N THR A 290 12.82 -6.65 -20.69
CA THR A 290 12.88 -7.94 -19.99
C THR A 290 11.68 -8.11 -19.05
N LYS A 291 11.33 -7.07 -18.27
CA LYS A 291 10.15 -7.10 -17.39
C LYS A 291 8.85 -7.22 -18.17
N GLU A 292 8.69 -6.42 -19.22
CA GLU A 292 7.51 -6.44 -20.08
C GLU A 292 7.31 -7.82 -20.71
N LYS A 293 8.38 -8.44 -21.22
CA LYS A 293 8.35 -9.81 -21.76
C LYS A 293 7.88 -10.81 -20.72
N TYR A 294 8.46 -10.79 -19.52
CA TYR A 294 8.07 -11.69 -18.42
C TYR A 294 6.57 -11.59 -18.11
N PHE A 295 6.05 -10.37 -17.90
CA PHE A 295 4.63 -10.17 -17.56
C PHE A 295 3.68 -10.54 -18.72
N LYS A 296 4.09 -10.31 -19.97
CA LYS A 296 3.32 -10.76 -21.15
C LYS A 296 3.27 -12.28 -21.28
N GLU A 297 4.39 -12.97 -21.04
CA GLU A 297 4.43 -14.43 -21.00
C GLU A 297 3.55 -14.96 -19.87
N LEU A 298 3.57 -14.31 -18.71
CA LEU A 298 2.72 -14.69 -17.57
C LEU A 298 1.23 -14.58 -17.89
N LEU A 299 0.78 -13.61 -18.71
CA LEU A 299 -0.62 -13.52 -19.15
C LEU A 299 -1.12 -14.76 -19.91
N SER A 300 -0.22 -15.51 -20.56
CA SER A 300 -0.57 -16.73 -21.30
C SER A 300 -0.82 -17.94 -20.39
N GLN A 301 -0.42 -17.85 -19.12
CA GLN A 301 -0.56 -18.93 -18.15
C GLN A 301 -1.97 -18.93 -17.54
N LYS A 302 -2.50 -20.12 -17.24
CA LYS A 302 -3.82 -20.27 -16.60
C LYS A 302 -3.78 -19.79 -15.14
N ASN A 303 -4.93 -19.37 -14.63
CA ASN A 303 -5.17 -19.04 -13.22
C ASN A 303 -4.31 -17.89 -12.66
N GLN A 304 -3.85 -16.98 -13.50
CA GLN A 304 -3.04 -15.84 -13.06
C GLN A 304 -3.89 -14.68 -12.54
N ASN A 305 -3.33 -13.90 -11.62
CA ASN A 305 -3.89 -12.62 -11.21
C ASN A 305 -3.64 -11.57 -12.31
N GLN A 306 -4.55 -11.54 -13.29
CA GLN A 306 -4.45 -10.66 -14.45
C GLN A 306 -4.42 -9.18 -14.06
N TYR A 307 -5.13 -8.79 -13.00
CA TYR A 307 -5.11 -7.43 -12.46
C TYR A 307 -3.69 -7.00 -12.09
N ALA A 308 -3.00 -7.80 -11.27
CA ALA A 308 -1.63 -7.50 -10.86
C ALA A 308 -0.68 -7.43 -12.06
N ILE A 309 -0.83 -8.35 -13.02
CA ILE A 309 0.01 -8.39 -14.23
C ILE A 309 -0.20 -7.15 -15.10
N TYR A 310 -1.46 -6.80 -15.41
CA TYR A 310 -1.76 -5.60 -16.19
C TYR A 310 -1.36 -4.32 -15.46
N ARG A 311 -1.47 -4.27 -14.13
CA ARG A 311 -1.00 -3.14 -13.32
C ARG A 311 0.53 -2.99 -13.43
N SER A 312 1.29 -4.08 -13.35
CA SER A 312 2.75 -4.07 -13.56
C SER A 312 3.13 -3.61 -14.96
N LEU A 313 2.43 -4.09 -16.00
CA LEU A 313 2.63 -3.64 -17.39
C LEU A 313 2.31 -2.15 -17.57
N GLY A 314 1.26 -1.67 -16.92
CA GLY A 314 0.91 -0.24 -16.87
C GLY A 314 2.04 0.59 -16.29
N ILE A 315 2.56 0.20 -15.12
CA ILE A 315 3.67 0.89 -14.47
C ILE A 315 4.93 0.91 -15.32
N ILE A 316 5.33 -0.23 -15.92
CA ILE A 316 6.48 -0.27 -16.84
C ILE A 316 6.31 0.77 -17.96
N ASN A 317 5.12 0.85 -18.55
CA ASN A 317 4.86 1.80 -19.63
C ASN A 317 4.79 3.25 -19.15
N VAL A 318 4.33 3.53 -17.92
CA VAL A 318 4.45 4.88 -17.34
C VAL A 318 5.91 5.25 -17.15
N LEU A 319 6.71 4.36 -16.58
CA LEU A 319 8.14 4.59 -16.35
C LEU A 319 8.88 4.81 -17.67
N GLN A 320 8.49 4.14 -18.75
CA GLN A 320 9.03 4.36 -20.11
C GLN A 320 8.41 5.54 -20.87
N LYS A 321 7.56 6.35 -20.24
CA LYS A 321 6.80 7.46 -20.86
C LYS A 321 5.88 7.05 -22.03
N LYS A 322 5.55 5.76 -22.14
CA LYS A 322 4.62 5.19 -23.13
C LYS A 322 3.17 5.31 -22.62
N TYR A 323 2.70 6.54 -22.48
CA TYR A 323 1.46 6.86 -21.76
C TYR A 323 0.19 6.22 -22.35
N ASP A 324 0.06 6.12 -23.67
CA ASP A 324 -1.12 5.49 -24.29
C ASP A 324 -1.15 3.98 -24.06
N ALA A 325 0.01 3.31 -24.13
CA ALA A 325 0.12 1.91 -23.78
C ALA A 325 -0.18 1.69 -22.28
N ALA A 326 0.32 2.58 -21.40
CA ALA A 326 0.03 2.53 -19.97
C ALA A 326 -1.49 2.61 -19.69
N LEU A 327 -2.19 3.57 -20.30
CA LEU A 327 -3.66 3.70 -20.18
C LEU A 327 -4.37 2.42 -20.66
N GLY A 328 -3.93 1.84 -21.78
CA GLY A 328 -4.48 0.59 -22.29
C GLY A 328 -4.29 -0.60 -21.35
N TYR A 329 -3.17 -0.67 -20.62
CA TYR A 329 -2.95 -1.69 -19.61
C TYR A 329 -3.75 -1.45 -18.33
N TYR A 330 -3.84 -0.21 -17.84
CA TYR A 330 -4.68 0.08 -16.66
C TYR A 330 -6.16 -0.18 -16.92
N ASP A 331 -6.67 0.11 -18.12
CA ASP A 331 -8.04 -0.26 -18.51
C ASP A 331 -8.27 -1.78 -18.43
N LYS A 332 -7.31 -2.59 -18.92
CA LYS A 332 -7.36 -4.06 -18.79
C LYS A 332 -7.25 -4.52 -17.33
N ALA A 333 -6.41 -3.87 -16.52
CA ALA A 333 -6.31 -4.16 -15.09
C ALA A 333 -7.68 -3.94 -14.42
N ILE A 334 -8.27 -2.75 -14.57
CA ILE A 334 -9.56 -2.40 -13.97
C ILE A 334 -10.66 -3.39 -14.43
N LYS A 335 -10.72 -3.73 -15.73
CA LYS A 335 -11.70 -4.69 -16.25
C LYS A 335 -11.52 -6.12 -15.75
N SER A 336 -10.29 -6.53 -15.45
CA SER A 336 -9.99 -7.87 -14.92
C SER A 336 -10.10 -7.95 -13.39
N PHE A 337 -10.33 -6.82 -12.70
CA PHE A 337 -10.37 -6.79 -11.25
C PHE A 337 -11.58 -7.59 -10.70
N PRO A 338 -11.38 -8.55 -9.78
CA PRO A 338 -12.45 -9.35 -9.22
C PRO A 338 -13.17 -8.60 -8.08
N ALA A 339 -14.18 -7.79 -8.41
CA ALA A 339 -14.90 -6.92 -7.46
C ALA A 339 -15.33 -7.60 -6.14
N LYS A 340 -15.74 -8.88 -6.16
CA LYS A 340 -16.14 -9.62 -4.94
C LYS A 340 -14.99 -9.88 -3.94
N LYS A 341 -13.74 -9.74 -4.40
CA LYS A 341 -12.53 -9.93 -3.61
C LYS A 341 -11.92 -8.59 -3.16
N GLU A 342 -12.59 -7.48 -3.46
CA GLU A 342 -12.14 -6.15 -3.05
C GLU A 342 -12.00 -6.07 -1.53
N ASN A 343 -10.91 -5.48 -1.07
CA ASN A 343 -10.71 -5.11 0.31
C ASN A 343 -9.71 -3.94 0.39
N LYS A 344 -9.45 -3.45 1.60
CA LYS A 344 -8.53 -2.33 1.85
C LYS A 344 -7.14 -2.51 1.23
N ASN A 345 -6.64 -3.75 1.16
CA ASN A 345 -5.31 -4.09 0.67
C ASN A 345 -5.32 -4.67 -0.76
N PHE A 346 -6.50 -4.85 -1.37
CA PHE A 346 -6.65 -5.35 -2.73
C PHE A 346 -7.87 -4.71 -3.38
N SER A 347 -7.64 -3.63 -4.13
CA SER A 347 -8.69 -2.84 -4.80
C SER A 347 -8.17 -2.27 -6.12
N PRO A 348 -9.05 -1.80 -7.03
CA PRO A 348 -8.63 -1.16 -8.28
C PRO A 348 -8.16 0.29 -8.07
N PHE A 349 -8.09 0.77 -6.82
CA PHE A 349 -7.72 2.14 -6.46
C PHE A 349 -6.45 2.61 -7.16
N GLU A 350 -5.35 1.86 -7.03
CA GLU A 350 -4.05 2.28 -7.56
C GLU A 350 -4.06 2.39 -9.09
N SER A 351 -4.75 1.46 -9.77
CA SER A 351 -4.87 1.51 -11.23
C SER A 351 -5.66 2.75 -11.69
N LEU A 352 -6.72 3.13 -10.97
CA LEU A 352 -7.49 4.34 -11.24
C LEU A 352 -6.69 5.62 -10.91
N SER A 353 -5.96 5.63 -9.78
CA SER A 353 -5.04 6.71 -9.40
C SER A 353 -3.95 6.90 -10.47
N ASN A 354 -3.42 5.80 -11.01
CA ASN A 354 -2.40 5.85 -12.05
C ASN A 354 -2.96 6.32 -13.40
N VAL A 355 -4.22 6.00 -13.74
CA VAL A 355 -4.90 6.62 -14.90
C VAL A 355 -4.99 8.13 -14.73
N ALA A 356 -5.34 8.60 -13.52
CA ALA A 356 -5.35 10.03 -13.22
C ALA A 356 -3.95 10.65 -13.36
N PHE A 357 -2.93 9.98 -12.86
CA PHE A 357 -1.54 10.38 -12.99
C PHE A 357 -1.08 10.49 -14.45
N VAL A 358 -1.40 9.50 -15.27
CA VAL A 358 -1.03 9.52 -16.70
C VAL A 358 -1.75 10.65 -17.44
N HIS A 359 -3.04 10.88 -17.16
CA HIS A 359 -3.74 12.03 -17.75
C HIS A 359 -3.19 13.37 -17.28
N TYR A 360 -2.72 13.46 -16.03
CA TYR A 360 -1.99 14.62 -15.53
C TYR A 360 -0.69 14.85 -16.33
N LEU A 361 0.12 13.82 -16.56
CA LEU A 361 1.34 13.90 -17.38
C LEU A 361 1.05 14.30 -18.83
N LYS A 362 -0.07 13.82 -19.39
CA LYS A 362 -0.57 14.20 -20.72
C LYS A 362 -1.20 15.59 -20.78
N LYS A 363 -1.19 16.37 -19.69
CA LYS A 363 -1.80 17.71 -19.58
C LYS A 363 -3.31 17.72 -19.88
N ASN A 364 -4.00 16.65 -19.48
CA ASN A 364 -5.45 16.47 -19.63
C ASN A 364 -6.17 16.53 -18.27
N PRO A 365 -6.29 17.72 -17.63
CA PRO A 365 -6.76 17.85 -16.25
C PRO A 365 -8.20 17.35 -16.05
N ALA A 366 -9.09 17.52 -17.03
CA ALA A 366 -10.47 17.05 -16.93
C ALA A 366 -10.55 15.52 -16.79
N LEU A 367 -9.80 14.77 -17.60
CA LEU A 367 -9.73 13.32 -17.51
C LEU A 367 -8.98 12.85 -16.26
N ALA A 368 -7.97 13.61 -15.84
CA ALA A 368 -7.23 13.34 -14.61
C ALA A 368 -8.16 13.44 -13.37
N ILE A 369 -8.94 14.53 -13.27
CA ILE A 369 -9.95 14.72 -12.21
C ILE A 369 -11.00 13.60 -12.26
N GLN A 370 -11.50 13.25 -13.44
CA GLN A 370 -12.50 12.20 -13.58
C GLN A 370 -11.98 10.84 -13.09
N ALA A 371 -10.75 10.47 -13.48
CA ALA A 371 -10.14 9.22 -13.03
C ALA A 371 -9.85 9.23 -11.53
N TYR A 372 -9.38 10.35 -10.98
CA TYR A 372 -9.11 10.46 -9.55
C TYR A 372 -10.40 10.38 -8.72
N ARG A 373 -11.51 10.96 -9.19
CA ARG A 373 -12.83 10.79 -8.57
C ARG A 373 -13.24 9.33 -8.50
N LYS A 374 -13.08 8.57 -9.60
CA LYS A 374 -13.35 7.12 -9.61
C LYS A 374 -12.46 6.37 -8.62
N ALA A 375 -11.18 6.72 -8.52
CA ALA A 375 -10.29 6.14 -7.52
C ALA A 375 -10.81 6.42 -6.09
N MET A 376 -11.14 7.68 -5.81
CA MET A 376 -11.68 8.07 -4.50
C MET A 376 -13.04 7.43 -4.23
N GLU A 377 -13.89 7.23 -5.24
CA GLU A 377 -15.13 6.46 -5.11
C GLU A 377 -14.85 5.04 -4.68
N VAL A 378 -13.87 4.34 -5.27
CA VAL A 378 -13.47 3.00 -4.82
C VAL A 378 -12.99 3.03 -3.38
N ARG A 379 -12.11 3.97 -3.02
CA ARG A 379 -11.61 4.10 -1.64
C ARG A 379 -12.74 4.42 -0.65
N THR A 380 -13.66 5.28 -1.05
CA THR A 380 -14.83 5.68 -0.27
C THR A 380 -15.88 4.58 -0.24
N ILE A 381 -16.03 3.77 -1.28
CA ILE A 381 -16.91 2.60 -1.35
C ILE A 381 -16.35 1.48 -0.46
N THR A 382 -15.05 1.20 -0.51
CA THR A 382 -14.39 0.34 0.49
C THR A 382 -14.74 0.82 1.93
N LEU A 383 -14.84 2.14 2.13
CA LEU A 383 -15.27 2.76 3.40
C LEU A 383 -16.81 2.81 3.62
N LEU A 384 -17.66 2.86 2.58
CA LEU A 384 -19.10 3.16 2.64
C LEU A 384 -20.05 2.03 2.23
N GLN A 385 -19.59 0.94 1.58
CA GLN A 385 -20.39 -0.24 1.19
C GLN A 385 -21.01 -1.02 2.38
N THR A 386 -21.02 -0.43 3.57
CA THR A 386 -21.68 -0.96 4.77
C THR A 386 -22.58 0.08 5.45
N LYS A 387 -22.91 1.20 4.78
CA LYS A 387 -23.96 2.12 5.24
C LYS A 387 -25.34 1.75 4.70
N GLU A 388 -25.44 0.97 3.63
CA GLU A 388 -26.73 0.55 3.09
C GLU A 388 -27.19 -0.78 3.71
N THR A 389 -27.54 -0.71 5.00
CA THR A 389 -28.65 -1.45 5.63
C THR A 389 -28.79 -0.89 7.05
N SER A 390 -29.30 0.34 7.14
CA SER A 390 -29.81 0.92 8.39
C SER A 390 -31.26 0.50 8.61
#